data_AF-A0A940NJL9-F1
#
_entry.id   AF-A0A940NJL9-F1
#
_cell.length_a   1.000
_cell.length_b   1.000
_cell.length_c   1.000
_cell.angle_alpha   90.00
_cell.angle_beta   90.00
_cell.angle_gamma   90.00
#
_symmetry.space_group_name_H-M   'P 1'
#
loop_
_entity.id
_entity.type
_entity.pdbx_description
1 polymer ?
#
loop_
_entity_poly.entity_id
_entity_poly.type
_entity_poly.pdbx_seq_one_letter_code
_entity_poly.pdbx_strand_id
1 'polypeptide(L)'
;MSRNALRPRVTYELLQLMSILELVASGKGISILAKLALPDRYPGTVFRPLPPGTSRRIGLVCLNQNRLSPAAHAFWQEARRYHAELKGAVR
;
A
#
# COMPACT_ATOMS: atom_id res chain seq x y z
N MET A 1 -4.74 3.21 -22.52
CA MET A 1 -3.53 2.89 -23.32
C MET A 1 -2.29 3.07 -22.45
N SER A 2 -1.30 2.17 -22.52
CA SER A 2 -0.05 2.32 -21.76
C SER A 2 0.80 3.44 -22.36
N ARG A 3 1.32 4.34 -21.52
CA ARG A 3 2.08 5.54 -21.97
C ARG A 3 3.34 5.23 -22.79
N ASN A 4 3.88 4.01 -22.69
CA ASN A 4 5.14 3.60 -23.33
C ASN A 4 4.99 2.41 -24.30
N ALA A 5 3.78 2.09 -24.76
CA ALA A 5 3.48 0.94 -25.64
C ALA A 5 3.93 -0.45 -25.11
N LEU A 6 4.42 -0.53 -23.87
CA LEU A 6 4.72 -1.80 -23.19
C LEU A 6 3.42 -2.50 -22.81
N ARG A 7 3.37 -3.81 -23.03
CA ARG A 7 2.28 -4.70 -22.60
C ARG A 7 2.85 -5.75 -21.64
N PRO A 8 2.47 -5.74 -20.36
CA PRO A 8 2.87 -6.80 -19.45
C PRO A 8 2.24 -8.12 -19.90
N ARG A 9 3.03 -9.19 -19.88
CA ARG A 9 2.52 -10.55 -20.05
C ARG A 9 1.99 -11.03 -18.70
N VAL A 10 0.69 -10.91 -18.50
CA VAL A 10 0.03 -11.36 -17.27
C VAL A 10 -0.18 -12.88 -17.35
N THR A 11 0.50 -13.63 -16.48
CA THR A 11 0.37 -15.10 -16.40
C THR A 11 -0.50 -15.56 -15.23
N TYR A 12 -0.68 -14.70 -14.22
CA TYR A 12 -1.46 -14.98 -13.02
C TYR A 12 -2.20 -13.72 -12.55
N GLU A 13 -3.43 -13.88 -12.10
CA GLU A 13 -4.22 -12.85 -11.44
C GLU A 13 -4.58 -13.31 -10.02
N LEU A 14 -4.17 -12.53 -9.02
CA LEU A 14 -4.32 -12.85 -7.60
C LEU A 14 -4.66 -11.57 -6.84
N LEU A 15 -5.54 -11.67 -5.85
CA LEU A 15 -5.98 -10.52 -5.03
C LEU A 15 -5.36 -10.52 -3.62
N GLN A 16 -5.00 -11.71 -3.11
CA GLN A 16 -4.44 -11.85 -1.77
C GLN A 16 -2.93 -11.68 -1.80
N LEU A 17 -2.42 -10.74 -1.00
CA LEU A 17 -0.99 -10.43 -0.90
C LEU A 17 -0.12 -11.67 -0.66
N MET A 18 -0.53 -12.53 0.29
CA MET A 18 0.25 -13.71 0.67
C MET A 18 0.38 -14.70 -0.49
N SER A 19 -0.69 -14.92 -1.25
CA SER A 19 -0.67 -15.77 -2.45
C SER A 19 0.27 -15.22 -3.53
N ILE A 20 0.31 -13.90 -3.70
CA ILE A 20 1.23 -13.24 -4.63
C ILE A 20 2.68 -13.45 -4.18
N LEU A 21 2.97 -13.27 -2.90
CA LEU A 21 4.32 -13.43 -2.35
C LEU A 21 4.80 -14.88 -2.48
N GLU A 22 3.96 -15.87 -2.18
CA GLU A 22 4.27 -17.29 -2.39
C GLU A 22 4.53 -17.63 -3.87
N LEU A 23 3.70 -17.09 -4.77
CA LEU A 23 3.90 -17.29 -6.20
C LEU A 23 5.28 -16.78 -6.65
N VAL A 24 5.66 -15.58 -6.22
CA VAL A 24 6.97 -14.98 -6.52
C VAL A 24 8.10 -15.76 -5.85
N ALA A 25 7.95 -16.13 -4.57
CA ALA A 25 8.94 -16.89 -3.81
C ALA A 25 9.22 -18.27 -4.45
N SER A 26 8.20 -18.86 -5.07
CA SER A 26 8.33 -20.13 -5.81
C SER A 26 8.94 -19.99 -7.21
N GLY A 27 9.40 -18.79 -7.59
CA GLY A 27 10.08 -18.54 -8.87
C GLY A 27 9.15 -18.49 -10.09
N LYS A 28 7.83 -18.41 -9.90
CA LYS A 28 6.84 -18.45 -11.00
C LYS A 28 6.61 -17.09 -11.68
N GLY A 29 7.25 -16.01 -11.20
CA GLY A 29 7.18 -14.70 -11.83
C GLY A 29 7.55 -13.55 -10.90
N ILE A 30 7.12 -12.34 -11.29
CA ILE A 30 7.26 -11.10 -10.52
C ILE A 30 5.89 -10.45 -10.33
N SER A 31 5.77 -9.57 -9.33
CA SER A 31 4.57 -8.78 -9.12
C SER A 31 4.91 -7.34 -8.71
N ILE A 32 3.97 -6.43 -8.95
CA ILE A 32 4.07 -5.02 -8.54
C ILE A 32 3.04 -4.78 -7.44
N LEU A 33 3.51 -4.36 -6.27
CA LEU A 33 2.70 -4.21 -5.07
C LEU A 33 2.93 -2.84 -4.43
N ALA A 34 1.92 -2.32 -3.71
CA ALA A 34 2.06 -1.09 -2.95
C ALA A 34 2.97 -1.33 -1.74
N LYS A 35 4.01 -0.49 -1.58
CA LYS A 35 4.99 -0.62 -0.49
C LYS A 35 4.34 -0.71 0.90
N LEU A 36 3.26 0.04 1.14
CA LEU A 36 2.58 0.08 2.44
C LEU A 36 1.97 -1.27 2.84
N ALA A 37 1.61 -2.12 1.88
CA ALA A 37 1.03 -3.43 2.16
C ALA A 37 2.09 -4.52 2.33
N LEU A 38 3.35 -4.26 1.94
CA LEU A 38 4.40 -5.26 2.02
C LEU A 38 4.83 -5.48 3.48
N PRO A 39 5.13 -6.73 3.88
CA PRO A 39 5.89 -6.97 5.09
C PRO A 39 7.32 -6.42 4.93
N ASP A 40 8.08 -6.31 6.02
CA ASP A 40 9.49 -5.89 5.95
C ASP A 40 10.34 -6.84 5.11
N ARG A 41 10.03 -8.14 5.18
CA ARG A 41 10.71 -9.20 4.43
C ARG A 41 9.76 -10.35 4.14
N TYR A 42 10.01 -11.06 3.04
CA TYR A 42 9.38 -12.34 2.75
C TYR A 42 10.43 -13.30 2.19
N PRO A 43 10.70 -14.46 2.84
CA PRO A 43 11.70 -15.42 2.39
C PRO A 43 11.52 -15.80 0.92
N GLY A 44 12.63 -15.90 0.18
CA GLY A 44 12.60 -16.23 -1.25
C GLY A 44 12.20 -15.06 -2.16
N THR A 45 12.03 -13.84 -1.63
CA THR A 45 11.71 -12.65 -2.45
C THR A 45 12.70 -11.50 -2.19
N VAL A 46 12.80 -10.60 -3.17
CA VAL A 46 13.56 -9.34 -3.04
C VAL A 46 12.66 -8.20 -3.49
N PHE A 47 12.49 -7.20 -2.64
CA PHE A 47 11.71 -6.00 -2.97
C PHE A 47 12.60 -4.96 -3.66
N ARG A 48 12.13 -4.44 -4.80
CA ARG A 48 12.84 -3.44 -5.60
C ARG A 48 11.92 -2.25 -5.88
N PRO A 49 12.39 -1.01 -5.67
CA PRO A 49 11.62 0.18 -6.04
C PRO A 49 11.48 0.24 -7.56
N LEU A 50 10.31 0.66 -8.04
CA LEU A 50 10.02 0.83 -9.46
C LEU A 50 9.93 2.34 -9.79
N PRO A 51 10.94 2.93 -10.45
CA PRO A 51 10.89 4.31 -10.90
C PRO A 51 10.14 4.46 -12.25
N PRO A 52 9.42 5.58 -12.47
CA PRO A 52 9.08 6.59 -11.48
C PRO A 52 8.09 6.02 -10.46
N GLY A 53 8.30 6.35 -9.18
CA GLY A 53 7.37 5.94 -8.12
C GLY A 53 6.00 6.57 -8.33
N THR A 54 4.94 5.78 -8.16
CA THR A 54 3.56 6.29 -8.14
C THR A 54 3.09 6.43 -6.70
N SER A 55 2.56 7.59 -6.34
CA SER A 55 1.97 7.82 -5.01
C SER A 55 0.48 7.51 -5.02
N ARG A 56 0.01 6.80 -3.99
CA ARG A 56 -1.41 6.57 -3.71
C ARG A 56 -1.76 7.25 -2.40
N ARG A 57 -2.80 8.09 -2.42
CA ARG A 57 -3.35 8.72 -1.21
C ARG A 57 -4.38 7.80 -0.56
N ILE A 58 -4.21 7.53 0.73
CA ILE A 58 -5.20 6.84 1.56
C ILE A 58 -5.74 7.87 2.55
N GLY A 59 -7.06 7.94 2.69
CA GLY A 59 -7.73 8.88 3.57
C GLY A 59 -8.62 8.17 4.58
N LEU A 60 -8.69 8.72 5.79
CA LEU A 60 -9.71 8.39 6.77
C LEU A 60 -10.90 9.32 6.56
N VAL A 61 -12.11 8.78 6.48
CA VAL A 61 -13.33 9.54 6.18
C VAL A 61 -14.38 9.23 7.22
N CYS A 62 -15.13 10.25 7.65
CA CYS A 62 -16.33 10.09 8.46
C CYS A 62 -17.43 11.00 7.90
N LEU A 63 -18.69 10.61 8.09
CA LEU A 63 -19.83 11.35 7.56
C LEU A 63 -19.99 12.71 8.25
N ASN A 64 -19.84 12.74 9.58
CA ASN A 64 -19.89 13.95 10.38
C ASN A 64 -18.99 13.82 11.62
N GLN A 65 -17.93 14.64 11.67
CA GLN A 65 -16.94 14.65 12.75
C GLN A 65 -17.55 14.98 14.12
N ASN A 66 -18.65 15.74 14.14
CA ASN A 66 -19.34 16.19 15.35
C ASN A 66 -20.33 15.14 15.89
N ARG A 67 -20.55 14.04 15.16
CA ARG A 67 -21.48 12.96 15.55
C ARG A 67 -20.77 11.61 15.74
N LEU A 68 -19.46 11.63 15.96
CA LEU A 68 -18.71 10.43 16.28
C LEU A 68 -19.03 9.96 17.70
N SER A 69 -19.05 8.64 17.92
CA SER A 69 -19.05 8.09 19.27
C SER A 69 -17.77 8.49 20.01
N PRO A 70 -17.73 8.45 21.35
CA PRO A 70 -16.54 8.84 22.11
C PRO A 70 -15.27 8.11 21.66
N ALA A 71 -15.34 6.79 21.43
CA ALA A 71 -14.22 5.99 20.95
C ALA A 71 -13.79 6.37 19.52
N ALA A 72 -14.74 6.58 18.60
CA ALA A 72 -14.43 6.98 17.24
C ALA A 72 -13.85 8.40 17.16
N HIS A 73 -14.31 9.31 18.03
CA HIS A 73 -13.75 10.66 18.14
C HIS A 73 -12.32 10.65 18.66
N ALA A 74 -12.03 9.84 19.70
CA ALA A 74 -10.67 9.66 20.20
C ALA A 74 -9.74 9.11 19.11
N PHE A 75 -10.17 8.09 18.37
CA PHE A 75 -9.41 7.57 17.23
C PHE A 75 -9.21 8.62 16.13
N TRP A 76 -10.24 9.41 15.81
CA TRP A 76 -10.15 10.49 14.82
C TRP A 76 -9.10 11.54 15.19
N GLN A 77 -9.07 11.95 16.47
CA GLN A 77 -8.06 12.89 16.98
C GLN A 77 -6.65 12.28 16.91
N GLU A 78 -6.50 11.02 17.33
CA GLU A 78 -5.21 10.32 17.33
C GLU A 78 -4.67 10.12 15.92
N ALA A 79 -5.52 9.71 14.97
CA ALA A 79 -5.15 9.58 13.56
C ALA A 79 -4.68 10.94 12.96
N ARG A 80 -5.31 12.05 13.35
CA ARG A 80 -4.89 13.40 12.92
C ARG A 80 -3.53 13.80 13.51
N ARG A 81 -3.31 13.51 14.80
CA ARG A 81 -2.02 13.75 15.47
C ARG A 81 -0.89 12.97 14.79
N TYR A 82 -1.09 11.67 14.61
CA TYR A 82 -0.12 10.79 13.94
C TYR A 82 0.20 11.25 12.51
N HIS A 83 -0.81 11.66 11.73
CA HIS A 83 -0.58 12.19 10.39
C HIS A 83 0.22 13.51 10.38
N ALA A 84 0.03 14.39 11.37
CA ALA A 84 0.82 15.62 11.50
C ALA A 84 2.30 15.33 11.79
N GLU A 85 2.58 14.34 12.65
CA GLU A 85 3.93 13.88 12.97
C GLU A 85 4.64 13.28 11.74
N LEU A 86 3.94 12.41 10.99
CA LEU A 86 4.47 11.87 9.73
C LEU A 86 4.85 12.98 8.73
N LYS A 87 4.04 14.05 8.63
CA LYS A 87 4.35 15.18 7.76
C LYS A 87 5.53 16.04 8.25
N GLY A 88 5.79 16.06 9.55
CA GLY A 88 6.96 16.71 10.15
C GLY A 88 8.24 15.91 9.94
N ALA A 89 8.19 14.59 10.04
CA ALA A 89 9.36 13.70 9.89
C ALA A 89 9.82 13.50 8.43
N VAL A 90 8.97 13.84 7.46
CA VAL A 90 9.25 13.72 6.01
C VAL A 90 9.72 15.06 5.40
N ARG A 91 9.82 16.13 6.19
CA ARG A 91 10.45 17.40 5.80
C ARG A 91 11.92 17.41 6.19
#